data_AF-A0A4Z1KYK1-F1
#
_entry.id   AF-A0A4Z1KYK1-F1
#
_cell.length_a   1.000
_cell.length_b   1.000
_cell.length_c   1.000
_cell.angle_alpha   90.00
_cell.angle_beta   90.00
_cell.angle_gamma   90.00
#
_symmetry.space_group_name_H-M   'P 1'
#
loop_
_entity.id
_entity.type
_entity.pdbx_description
1 polymer ?
#
loop_
_entity_poly.entity_id
_entity_poly.type
_entity_poly.pdbx_seq_one_letter_code
_entity_poly.pdbx_strand_id
1 'polypeptide(L)'
;MPCTCCSRVPAPSEERYEPFISCRELGEKCPIDSKTTKSFKYPIIRPESASSISLLIKMPMEIIQRTLKYLDIETLVNIRRCSQYCRLAVDTTLEWQEISENAPEALRAILCTGVGSNVLLLQLHHALTNPECEFCVEDFEPPTYLDDEKVMGAFLSLFEGKRACAYCLRNDISLRTIPYIDFVRLQRPNSSIKIWPEVQNPPKLRTLPGTYGYNRYKSFQRLLLVPLGDVEYVEGMSMNHNERQLLLRAQHEVIIPKHPFADRPVLDRQLAPHDAYVGFEREDEIARRYMTAIPFSYFGKTHTHPNTKKRDADAVVMACAENIYKRETRQWLNDADAEKLHARNFHERIEGEEREWRQRRQAPILIFTEPDNSEDFRMWVSPEAYLQVTNYQS
;
A
#
# COMPACT_ATOMS: atom_id res chain seq x y z
N MET A 1 28.09 -16.10 -43.85
CA MET A 1 27.11 -16.79 -42.98
C MET A 1 27.22 -16.18 -41.60
N PRO A 2 26.20 -15.44 -41.10
CA PRO A 2 26.26 -14.81 -39.78
C PRO A 2 26.08 -15.85 -38.68
N CYS A 3 26.83 -15.66 -37.59
CA CYS A 3 26.90 -16.56 -36.43
C CYS A 3 25.56 -16.60 -35.66
N THR A 4 24.97 -17.79 -35.55
CA THR A 4 23.72 -18.09 -34.82
C THR A 4 23.83 -17.92 -33.30
N CYS A 5 25.02 -17.60 -32.77
CA CYS A 5 25.27 -17.47 -31.33
C CYS A 5 25.00 -16.06 -30.77
N CYS A 6 24.69 -15.08 -31.63
CA CYS A 6 24.52 -13.67 -31.22
C CYS A 6 23.05 -13.20 -31.16
N SER A 7 22.09 -14.10 -31.35
CA SER A 7 20.67 -13.81 -31.10
C SER A 7 20.41 -13.82 -29.59
N ARG A 8 20.92 -12.81 -28.87
CA ARG A 8 20.41 -12.51 -27.52
C ARG A 8 18.93 -12.23 -27.69
N VAL A 9 18.10 -13.20 -27.31
CA VAL A 9 16.69 -12.94 -27.00
C VAL A 9 16.72 -11.75 -26.06
N PRO A 10 16.10 -10.60 -26.40
CA PRO A 10 16.07 -9.46 -25.50
C PRO A 10 15.56 -10.00 -24.16
N ALA A 11 16.32 -9.76 -23.09
CA ALA A 11 15.88 -10.11 -21.75
C ALA A 11 14.44 -9.63 -21.64
N PRO A 12 13.48 -10.49 -21.23
CA PRO A 12 12.09 -10.09 -21.13
C PRO A 12 12.09 -8.77 -20.38
N SER A 13 11.62 -7.71 -21.05
CA SER A 13 11.59 -6.37 -20.48
C SER A 13 11.06 -6.54 -19.06
N GLU A 14 11.81 -6.11 -18.04
CA GLU A 14 11.40 -6.26 -16.65
C GLU A 14 10.03 -5.61 -16.51
N GLU A 15 8.97 -6.41 -16.65
CA GLU A 15 7.62 -5.96 -16.45
C GLU A 15 7.60 -5.48 -15.01
N ARG A 16 7.39 -4.17 -14.83
CA ARG A 16 7.27 -3.55 -13.52
C ARG A 16 6.21 -4.34 -12.76
N TYR A 17 6.68 -5.19 -11.87
CA TYR A 17 5.84 -6.06 -11.08
C TYR A 17 5.29 -5.25 -9.92
N GLU A 18 3.97 -5.06 -9.89
CA GLU A 18 3.27 -4.45 -8.76
C GLU A 18 2.67 -5.56 -7.91
N PRO A 19 3.07 -5.72 -6.63
CA PRO A 19 2.55 -6.80 -5.78
C PRO A 19 1.08 -6.59 -5.38
N PHE A 20 0.49 -5.46 -5.75
CA PHE A 20 -0.88 -5.05 -5.45
C PHE A 20 -1.75 -5.06 -6.70
N ILE A 21 -3.03 -4.71 -6.58
CA ILE A 21 -3.85 -4.46 -7.77
C ILE A 21 -3.21 -3.35 -8.61
N SER A 22 -2.81 -3.69 -9.83
CA SER A 22 -2.16 -2.72 -10.70
C SER A 22 -3.11 -1.62 -11.15
N CYS A 23 -2.68 -0.38 -10.96
CA CYS A 23 -3.37 0.83 -11.40
C CYS A 23 -3.60 0.83 -12.93
N ARG A 24 -2.62 0.32 -13.69
CA ARG A 24 -2.73 0.19 -15.15
C ARG A 24 -3.80 -0.83 -15.53
N GLU A 25 -3.77 -2.01 -14.92
CA GLU A 25 -4.77 -3.05 -15.19
C GLU A 25 -6.19 -2.60 -14.84
N LEU A 26 -6.35 -1.82 -13.77
CA LEU A 26 -7.63 -1.22 -13.39
C LEU A 26 -8.15 -0.28 -14.50
N GLY A 27 -7.30 0.57 -15.06
CA GLY A 27 -7.69 1.45 -16.17
C GLY A 27 -8.21 0.70 -17.39
N GLU A 28 -7.58 -0.44 -17.71
CA GLU A 28 -7.93 -1.26 -18.87
C GLU A 28 -9.17 -2.14 -18.63
N LYS A 29 -9.28 -2.76 -17.45
CA LYS A 29 -10.32 -3.76 -17.13
C LYS A 29 -11.57 -3.16 -16.49
N CYS A 30 -11.48 -1.98 -15.87
CA CYS A 30 -12.49 -1.44 -14.96
C CYS A 30 -12.86 0.02 -15.29
N PRO A 31 -13.63 0.29 -16.36
CA PRO A 31 -14.08 1.65 -16.66
C PRO A 31 -15.08 2.16 -15.62
N ILE A 32 -14.83 3.36 -15.06
CA ILE A 32 -15.67 4.02 -14.03
C ILE A 32 -17.14 4.11 -14.48
N ASP A 33 -17.36 4.53 -15.73
CA ASP A 33 -18.71 4.72 -16.28
C ASP A 33 -19.19 3.60 -17.21
N SER A 34 -18.53 2.44 -17.17
CA SER A 34 -18.90 1.26 -17.97
C SER A 34 -19.02 1.52 -19.48
N LYS A 35 -18.46 2.63 -20.00
CA LYS A 35 -18.73 3.19 -21.35
C LYS A 35 -20.22 3.45 -21.63
N THR A 36 -21.09 3.29 -20.64
CA THR A 36 -22.51 3.59 -20.70
C THR A 36 -22.76 5.00 -20.22
N THR A 37 -22.09 5.98 -20.84
CA THR A 37 -22.64 7.33 -20.89
C THR A 37 -23.87 7.26 -21.80
N LYS A 38 -24.95 6.65 -21.28
CA LYS A 38 -26.27 6.79 -21.89
C LYS A 38 -26.48 8.29 -22.00
N SER A 39 -26.49 8.79 -23.23
CA SER A 39 -26.86 10.17 -23.48
C SER A 39 -28.27 10.30 -22.94
N PHE A 40 -28.44 11.22 -22.00
CA PHE A 40 -29.78 11.54 -21.56
C PHE A 40 -30.52 12.11 -22.76
N LYS A 41 -31.67 11.51 -23.10
CA LYS A 41 -32.45 11.89 -24.28
C LYS A 41 -32.94 13.34 -24.23
N TYR A 42 -33.03 13.91 -23.03
CA TYR A 42 -33.54 15.25 -22.80
C TYR A 42 -32.41 16.19 -22.36
N PRO A 43 -32.45 17.48 -22.74
CA PRO A 43 -31.51 18.49 -22.27
C PRO A 43 -31.72 18.84 -20.80
N ILE A 44 -30.72 19.50 -20.20
CA ILE A 44 -30.77 19.87 -18.78
C ILE A 44 -31.91 20.85 -18.58
N ILE A 45 -32.93 20.44 -17.84
CA ILE A 45 -34.05 21.31 -17.50
C ILE A 45 -33.56 22.27 -16.42
N ARG A 46 -33.66 23.59 -16.69
CA ARG A 46 -33.33 24.61 -15.70
C ARG A 46 -34.39 24.60 -14.59
N PRO A 47 -34.02 24.85 -13.32
CA PRO A 47 -34.96 24.89 -12.20
C PRO A 47 -36.14 25.83 -12.43
N GLU A 48 -35.89 26.97 -13.10
CA GLU A 48 -36.89 28.00 -13.45
C GLU A 48 -37.98 27.49 -14.39
N SER A 49 -37.67 26.48 -15.22
CA SER A 49 -38.57 25.89 -16.21
C SER A 49 -39.35 24.69 -15.65
N ALA A 50 -39.05 24.26 -14.42
CA ALA A 50 -39.46 22.99 -13.84
C ALA A 50 -40.71 23.10 -12.95
N SER A 51 -41.71 23.90 -13.34
CA SER A 51 -42.92 24.14 -12.52
C SER A 51 -43.69 22.86 -12.15
N SER A 52 -43.52 21.78 -12.92
CA SER A 52 -44.14 20.45 -12.71
C SER A 52 -43.18 19.29 -12.43
N ILE A 53 -41.87 19.54 -12.29
CA ILE A 53 -40.86 18.45 -12.31
C ILE A 53 -40.17 18.32 -10.95
N SER A 54 -40.14 17.07 -10.45
CA SER A 54 -39.40 16.51 -9.30
C SER A 54 -38.94 17.45 -8.18
N LEU A 55 -39.37 17.16 -6.95
CA LEU A 55 -38.96 17.87 -5.73
C LEU A 55 -37.43 18.02 -5.59
N LEU A 56 -36.64 17.10 -6.15
CA LEU A 56 -35.18 17.16 -6.11
C LEU A 56 -34.61 18.38 -6.85
N ILE A 57 -35.21 18.80 -7.99
CA ILE A 57 -34.74 19.95 -8.78
C ILE A 57 -35.01 21.28 -8.04
N LYS A 58 -35.99 21.28 -7.12
CA LYS A 58 -36.33 22.44 -6.30
C LYS A 58 -35.36 22.63 -5.12
N MET A 59 -34.56 21.61 -4.79
CA MET A 59 -33.59 21.72 -3.72
C MET A 59 -32.37 22.54 -4.19
N PRO A 60 -31.85 23.48 -3.39
CA PRO A 60 -30.62 24.19 -3.75
C PRO A 60 -29.46 23.22 -3.97
N MET A 61 -28.61 23.51 -4.95
CA MET A 61 -27.50 22.64 -5.36
C MET A 61 -26.55 22.37 -4.20
N GLU A 62 -26.32 23.37 -3.36
CA GLU A 62 -25.45 23.33 -2.20
C GLU A 62 -25.91 22.29 -1.17
N ILE A 63 -27.23 22.15 -1.00
CA ILE A 63 -27.82 21.17 -0.06
C ILE A 63 -27.66 19.76 -0.62
N ILE A 64 -27.85 19.58 -1.92
CA ILE A 64 -27.61 18.29 -2.60
C ILE A 64 -26.15 17.91 -2.41
N GLN A 65 -25.23 18.77 -2.85
CA GLN A 65 -23.79 18.52 -2.78
C GLN A 65 -23.32 18.21 -1.35
N ARG A 66 -23.83 18.94 -0.34
CA ARG A 66 -23.52 18.63 1.07
C ARG A 66 -23.99 17.24 1.48
N THR A 67 -25.12 16.78 0.97
CA THR A 67 -25.64 15.43 1.22
C THR A 67 -24.81 14.37 0.49
N LEU A 68 -24.41 14.64 -0.76
CA LEU A 68 -23.62 13.71 -1.59
C LEU A 68 -22.29 13.30 -0.93
N LYS A 69 -21.67 14.18 -0.14
CA LYS A 69 -20.41 13.89 0.58
C LYS A 69 -20.50 12.71 1.56
N TYR A 70 -21.70 12.48 2.10
CA TYR A 70 -21.96 11.43 3.09
C TYR A 70 -22.58 10.16 2.47
N LEU A 71 -22.62 10.09 1.14
CA LEU A 71 -23.06 8.90 0.43
C LEU A 71 -21.86 8.03 0.07
N ASP A 72 -22.12 6.72 -0.01
CA ASP A 72 -21.14 5.76 -0.48
C ASP A 72 -20.89 5.90 -1.99
N ILE A 73 -19.71 5.45 -2.44
CA ILE A 73 -19.27 5.59 -3.83
C ILE A 73 -20.22 4.89 -4.81
N GLU A 74 -20.80 3.74 -4.45
CA GLU A 74 -21.73 3.02 -5.32
C GLU A 74 -23.05 3.79 -5.49
N THR A 75 -23.63 4.27 -4.40
CA THR A 75 -24.82 5.11 -4.39
C THR A 75 -24.60 6.39 -5.21
N LEU A 76 -23.43 7.02 -5.10
CA LEU A 76 -23.09 8.21 -5.89
C LEU A 76 -23.05 7.93 -7.39
N VAL A 77 -22.42 6.83 -7.81
CA VAL A 77 -22.42 6.41 -9.22
C VAL A 77 -23.84 6.16 -9.71
N ASN A 78 -24.69 5.56 -8.89
CA ASN A 78 -26.09 5.32 -9.22
C ASN A 78 -26.88 6.64 -9.35
N ILE A 79 -26.75 7.56 -8.39
CA ILE A 79 -27.36 8.90 -8.44
C ILE A 79 -26.93 9.67 -9.69
N ARG A 80 -25.63 9.65 -10.00
CA ARG A 80 -25.04 10.28 -11.18
C ARG A 80 -25.64 9.76 -12.51
N ARG A 81 -26.17 8.53 -12.52
CA ARG A 81 -26.83 7.91 -13.68
C ARG A 81 -28.33 8.20 -13.75
N CYS A 82 -28.98 8.63 -12.67
CA CYS A 82 -30.43 8.82 -12.61
C CYS A 82 -30.94 10.00 -13.46
N SER A 83 -30.25 11.14 -13.47
CA SER A 83 -30.65 12.33 -14.23
C SER A 83 -29.45 13.22 -14.55
N GLN A 84 -29.59 14.14 -15.51
CA GLN A 84 -28.53 15.13 -15.78
C GLN A 84 -28.29 16.08 -14.62
N TYR A 85 -29.35 16.43 -13.87
CA TYR A 85 -29.23 17.29 -12.71
C TYR A 85 -28.43 16.61 -11.60
N CYS A 86 -28.71 15.32 -11.32
CA CYS A 86 -27.92 14.53 -10.39
C CYS A 86 -26.48 14.34 -10.88
N ARG A 87 -26.30 14.12 -12.19
CA ARG A 87 -24.96 14.04 -12.79
C ARG A 87 -24.17 15.32 -12.55
N LEU A 88 -24.77 16.47 -12.85
CA LEU A 88 -24.16 17.78 -12.62
C LEU A 88 -23.84 17.97 -11.14
N ALA A 89 -24.76 17.63 -10.23
CA ALA A 89 -24.55 17.75 -8.80
C ALA A 89 -23.35 16.93 -8.30
N VAL A 90 -23.24 15.67 -8.75
CA VAL A 90 -22.09 14.80 -8.42
C VAL A 90 -20.81 15.32 -9.06
N ASP A 91 -20.84 15.64 -10.36
CA ASP A 91 -19.65 16.10 -11.12
C ASP A 91 -19.10 17.45 -10.62
N THR A 92 -19.94 18.28 -10.01
CA THR A 92 -19.55 19.58 -9.42
C THR A 92 -19.27 19.51 -7.92
N THR A 93 -19.43 18.33 -7.29
CA THR A 93 -19.02 18.13 -5.89
C THR A 93 -17.50 18.06 -5.85
N LEU A 94 -16.86 18.97 -5.10
CA LEU A 94 -15.39 19.12 -5.07
C LEU A 94 -14.66 17.81 -4.78
N GLU A 95 -15.09 17.08 -3.76
CA GLU A 95 -14.47 15.81 -3.36
C GLU A 95 -14.52 14.78 -4.48
N TRP A 96 -15.67 14.68 -5.18
CA TRP A 96 -15.82 13.79 -6.33
C TRP A 96 -14.92 14.23 -7.49
N GLN A 97 -14.89 15.53 -7.78
CA GLN A 97 -14.09 16.10 -8.84
C GLN A 97 -12.59 15.79 -8.61
N GLU A 98 -12.07 16.12 -7.43
CA GLU A 98 -10.66 15.90 -7.10
C GLU A 98 -10.26 14.42 -7.19
N ILE A 99 -11.11 13.51 -6.70
CA ILE A 99 -10.83 12.07 -6.81
C ILE A 99 -10.91 11.62 -8.27
N SER A 100 -11.93 12.05 -9.01
CA SER A 100 -12.13 11.61 -10.41
C SER A 100 -11.00 12.08 -11.34
N GLU A 101 -10.41 13.25 -11.06
CA GLU A 101 -9.32 13.84 -11.83
C GLU A 101 -7.95 13.28 -11.45
N ASN A 102 -7.69 13.09 -10.14
CA ASN A 102 -6.35 12.76 -9.65
C ASN A 102 -6.18 11.31 -9.18
N ALA A 103 -7.28 10.60 -8.88
CA ALA A 103 -7.29 9.23 -8.36
C ALA A 103 -8.36 8.33 -8.98
N PRO A 104 -8.56 8.33 -10.31
CA PRO A 104 -9.59 7.50 -10.92
C PRO A 104 -9.37 6.01 -10.63
N GLU A 105 -8.13 5.55 -10.43
CA GLU A 105 -7.80 4.17 -10.07
C GLU A 105 -8.41 3.74 -8.73
N ALA A 106 -8.52 4.65 -7.75
CA ALA A 106 -9.17 4.36 -6.47
C ALA A 106 -10.66 4.08 -6.66
N LEU A 107 -11.35 4.94 -7.43
CA LEU A 107 -12.75 4.72 -7.79
C LEU A 107 -12.94 3.40 -8.55
N ARG A 108 -12.05 3.11 -9.51
CA ARG A 108 -12.09 1.86 -10.28
C ARG A 108 -11.91 0.66 -9.35
N ALA A 109 -10.93 0.66 -8.46
CA ALA A 109 -10.66 -0.43 -7.54
C ALA A 109 -11.88 -0.70 -6.63
N ILE A 110 -12.42 0.34 -6.00
CA ILE A 110 -13.58 0.27 -5.11
C ILE A 110 -14.81 -0.31 -5.83
N LEU A 111 -15.12 0.22 -7.02
CA LEU A 111 -16.28 -0.21 -7.79
C LEU A 111 -16.12 -1.62 -8.37
N CYS A 112 -14.95 -1.96 -8.92
CA CYS A 112 -14.72 -3.27 -9.56
C CYS A 112 -14.59 -4.43 -8.57
N THR A 113 -14.16 -4.12 -7.34
CA THR A 113 -14.08 -5.10 -6.26
C THR A 113 -15.38 -5.20 -5.45
N GLY A 114 -16.35 -4.31 -5.70
CA GLY A 114 -17.70 -4.40 -5.14
C GLY A 114 -17.82 -3.93 -3.69
N VAL A 115 -16.87 -3.11 -3.22
CA VAL A 115 -16.89 -2.50 -1.87
C VAL A 115 -17.39 -1.06 -1.88
N GLY A 116 -17.92 -0.60 -3.02
CA GLY A 116 -18.40 0.78 -3.19
C GLY A 116 -19.51 1.20 -2.23
N SER A 117 -20.33 0.26 -1.76
CA SER A 117 -21.36 0.48 -0.75
C SER A 117 -20.84 0.77 0.66
N ASN A 118 -19.54 0.54 0.90
CA ASN A 118 -18.94 0.62 2.23
C ASN A 118 -17.97 1.79 2.39
N VAL A 119 -17.66 2.50 1.31
CA VAL A 119 -16.71 3.62 1.32
C VAL A 119 -17.46 4.91 1.04
N LEU A 120 -17.44 5.85 1.99
CA LEU A 120 -18.04 7.17 1.81
C LEU A 120 -17.16 8.07 0.94
N LEU A 121 -17.77 8.99 0.20
CA LEU A 121 -17.03 9.97 -0.61
C LEU A 121 -16.08 10.82 0.23
N LEU A 122 -16.56 11.38 1.34
CA LEU A 122 -15.75 12.21 2.22
C LEU A 122 -14.59 11.42 2.85
N GLN A 123 -14.83 10.17 3.22
CA GLN A 123 -13.83 9.27 3.79
C GLN A 123 -12.73 8.95 2.78
N LEU A 124 -13.11 8.58 1.55
CA LEU A 124 -12.16 8.32 0.48
C LEU A 124 -11.36 9.58 0.14
N HIS A 125 -12.03 10.74 0.06
CA HIS A 125 -11.36 12.02 -0.19
C HIS A 125 -10.31 12.31 0.88
N HIS A 126 -10.70 12.21 2.16
CA HIS A 126 -9.78 12.38 3.28
C HIS A 126 -8.57 11.44 3.17
N ALA A 127 -8.79 10.14 2.96
CA ALA A 127 -7.71 9.17 2.83
C ALA A 127 -6.80 9.45 1.63
N LEU A 128 -7.29 10.06 0.56
CA LEU A 128 -6.47 10.39 -0.61
C LEU A 128 -5.69 11.71 -0.43
N THR A 129 -6.24 12.65 0.35
CA THR A 129 -5.67 13.98 0.63
C THR A 129 -4.95 14.10 1.98
N ASN A 130 -4.81 13.01 2.73
CA ASN A 130 -4.00 12.94 3.94
C ASN A 130 -2.81 12.01 3.65
N PRO A 131 -1.53 12.42 3.82
CA PRO A 131 -0.40 11.55 3.54
C PRO A 131 -0.18 10.46 4.61
N GLU A 132 -0.81 10.59 5.77
CA GLU A 132 -0.52 9.81 6.98
C GLU A 132 -1.19 8.43 6.93
N CYS A 133 -0.58 7.45 7.59
CA CYS A 133 -1.19 6.15 7.84
C CYS A 133 -2.19 6.27 8.99
N GLU A 134 -3.45 5.95 8.74
CA GLU A 134 -4.53 6.07 9.75
C GLU A 134 -4.44 4.95 10.79
N PHE A 135 -3.90 3.78 10.42
CA PHE A 135 -3.71 2.63 11.29
C PHE A 135 -2.50 2.76 12.23
N CYS A 136 -1.61 3.73 12.03
CA CYS A 136 -0.47 3.93 12.93
C CYS A 136 -0.87 4.65 14.24
N VAL A 137 -2.04 5.28 14.27
CA VAL A 137 -2.44 6.24 15.31
C VAL A 137 -3.42 5.62 16.31
N GLU A 138 -4.14 4.57 15.92
CA GLU A 138 -5.32 4.09 16.67
C GLU A 138 -4.98 3.38 17.99
N ASP A 139 -3.76 2.85 18.19
CA ASP A 139 -3.45 1.95 19.33
C ASP A 139 -2.61 2.56 20.47
N PHE A 140 -2.20 3.83 20.38
CA PHE A 140 -1.28 4.41 21.37
C PHE A 140 -1.83 5.69 22.01
N GLU A 141 -2.11 5.65 23.30
CA GLU A 141 -2.29 6.85 24.15
C GLU A 141 -1.10 7.02 25.12
N PRO A 142 -0.34 8.12 25.02
CA PRO A 142 -0.31 9.09 23.92
C PRO A 142 0.32 8.49 22.66
N PRO A 143 0.03 9.01 21.46
CA PRO A 143 0.63 8.50 20.23
C PRO A 143 2.14 8.77 20.27
N THR A 144 2.92 7.75 20.64
CA THR A 144 4.38 7.80 20.68
C THR A 144 4.92 7.63 19.28
N TYR A 145 5.02 8.73 18.55
CA TYR A 145 5.90 8.79 17.39
C TYR A 145 7.33 8.90 17.92
N LEU A 146 8.22 7.98 17.53
CA LEU A 146 9.65 8.27 17.61
C LEU A 146 9.90 9.51 16.73
N ASP A 147 10.37 10.59 17.33
CA ASP A 147 10.78 11.84 16.68
C ASP A 147 9.66 12.76 16.15
N ASP A 148 8.41 12.65 16.64
CA ASP A 148 7.24 13.40 16.13
C ASP A 148 6.96 13.19 14.61
N GLU A 149 7.65 12.23 13.98
CA GLU A 149 7.52 11.96 12.55
C GLU A 149 6.32 11.04 12.28
N LYS A 150 5.33 11.59 11.59
CA LYS A 150 4.16 10.84 11.17
C LYS A 150 4.50 9.86 10.05
N VAL A 151 4.05 8.63 10.19
CA VAL A 151 4.28 7.56 9.21
C VAL A 151 3.39 7.79 7.99
N MET A 152 3.98 7.79 6.80
CA MET A 152 3.22 7.93 5.56
C MET A 152 2.50 6.62 5.19
N GLY A 153 1.22 6.73 4.84
CA GLY A 153 0.48 5.64 4.21
C GLY A 153 0.81 5.60 2.73
N ALA A 154 1.21 4.46 2.18
CA ALA A 154 1.48 4.32 0.74
C ALA A 154 0.37 3.56 0.00
N PHE A 155 -0.60 3.03 0.75
CA PHE A 155 -1.65 2.16 0.25
C PHE A 155 -3.01 2.66 0.70
N LEU A 156 -4.02 2.43 -0.14
CA LEU A 156 -5.43 2.59 0.22
C LEU A 156 -6.02 1.22 0.54
N SER A 157 -6.51 1.03 1.76
CA SER A 157 -7.32 -0.15 2.13
C SER A 157 -8.68 -0.05 1.46
N LEU A 158 -9.07 -1.07 0.70
CA LEU A 158 -10.33 -1.07 -0.04
C LEU A 158 -11.55 -1.34 0.85
N PHE A 159 -11.38 -2.10 1.94
CA PHE A 159 -12.46 -2.35 2.90
C PHE A 159 -12.79 -1.11 3.71
N GLU A 160 -11.75 -0.46 4.25
CA GLU A 160 -11.89 0.65 5.18
C GLU A 160 -11.91 2.01 4.49
N GLY A 161 -11.52 2.11 3.21
CA GLY A 161 -11.34 3.40 2.56
C GLY A 161 -10.35 4.33 3.27
N LYS A 162 -9.42 3.74 4.05
CA LYS A 162 -8.40 4.42 4.86
C LYS A 162 -6.99 4.20 4.29
N ARG A 163 -6.08 5.12 4.59
CA ARG A 163 -4.65 4.98 4.24
C ARG A 163 -3.90 4.06 5.18
N ALA A 164 -3.10 3.16 4.62
CA ALA A 164 -2.22 2.25 5.34
C ALA A 164 -0.76 2.37 4.87
N CYS A 165 0.18 2.25 5.80
CA CYS A 165 1.58 1.98 5.48
C CYS A 165 1.75 0.47 5.18
N ALA A 166 2.87 0.09 4.57
CA ALA A 166 3.15 -1.32 4.27
C ALA A 166 3.12 -2.20 5.53
N TYR A 167 3.57 -1.63 6.65
CA TYR A 167 3.65 -2.34 7.92
C TYR A 167 2.25 -2.62 8.49
N CYS A 168 1.38 -1.60 8.61
CA CYS A 168 0.01 -1.81 9.08
C CYS A 168 -0.76 -2.72 8.13
N LEU A 169 -0.63 -2.54 6.81
CA LEU A 169 -1.28 -3.44 5.86
C LEU A 169 -0.90 -4.92 6.06
N ARG A 170 0.32 -5.18 6.54
CA ARG A 170 0.77 -6.54 6.85
C ARG A 170 0.38 -7.00 8.25
N ASN A 171 0.42 -6.14 9.26
CA ASN A 171 0.36 -6.59 10.65
C ASN A 171 -0.93 -6.26 11.37
N ASP A 172 -1.64 -5.22 10.91
CA ASP A 172 -2.87 -4.76 11.52
C ASP A 172 -3.96 -5.83 11.41
N ILE A 173 -4.60 -6.13 12.55
CA ILE A 173 -5.62 -7.16 12.65
C ILE A 173 -6.90 -6.74 11.93
N SER A 174 -7.25 -5.46 11.95
CA SER A 174 -8.44 -4.92 11.26
C SER A 174 -8.33 -5.08 9.74
N LEU A 175 -7.11 -5.07 9.20
CA LEU A 175 -6.82 -5.26 7.78
C LEU A 175 -6.70 -6.75 7.37
N ARG A 176 -6.87 -7.69 8.30
CA ARG A 176 -6.84 -9.12 7.98
C ARG A 176 -8.11 -9.55 7.27
N THR A 177 -7.93 -10.44 6.30
CA THR A 177 -9.02 -10.89 5.45
C THR A 177 -9.03 -12.40 5.30
N ILE A 178 -10.23 -12.97 5.23
CA ILE A 178 -10.43 -14.40 5.04
C ILE A 178 -11.38 -14.65 3.87
N PRO A 179 -11.32 -15.83 3.23
CA PRO A 179 -12.31 -16.23 2.24
C PRO A 179 -13.70 -16.25 2.88
N TYR A 180 -14.71 -15.76 2.17
CA TYR A 180 -16.09 -15.73 2.65
C TYR A 180 -16.60 -17.11 3.07
N ILE A 181 -16.17 -18.17 2.39
CA ILE A 181 -16.54 -19.55 2.76
C ILE A 181 -16.03 -19.93 4.15
N ASP A 182 -14.84 -19.44 4.53
CA ASP A 182 -14.25 -19.69 5.83
C ASP A 182 -14.92 -18.83 6.90
N PHE A 183 -15.27 -17.58 6.58
CA PHE A 183 -16.08 -16.74 7.45
C PHE A 183 -17.42 -17.41 7.81
N VAL A 184 -18.14 -17.94 6.81
CA VAL A 184 -19.41 -18.67 7.04
C VAL A 184 -19.20 -19.93 7.89
N ARG A 185 -18.03 -20.58 7.81
CA ARG A 185 -17.69 -21.72 8.68
C ARG A 185 -17.49 -21.28 10.12
N LEU A 186 -16.86 -20.13 10.35
CA LEU A 186 -16.64 -19.56 11.68
C LEU A 186 -17.94 -19.08 12.34
N GLN A 187 -18.96 -18.71 11.56
CA GLN A 187 -20.28 -18.31 12.08
C GLN A 187 -21.20 -19.47 12.51
N ARG A 188 -20.72 -20.72 12.45
CA ARG A 188 -21.56 -21.88 12.80
C ARG A 188 -21.90 -21.89 14.30
N PRO A 189 -23.08 -22.38 14.71
CA PRO A 189 -23.50 -22.41 16.12
C PRO A 189 -22.55 -23.17 17.06
N ASN A 190 -21.82 -24.16 16.52
CA ASN A 190 -20.87 -24.98 17.27
C ASN A 190 -19.43 -24.45 17.18
N SER A 191 -19.25 -23.24 16.66
CA SER A 191 -17.96 -22.59 16.61
C SER A 191 -17.57 -22.12 18.01
N SER A 192 -16.32 -22.36 18.43
CA SER A 192 -15.81 -21.75 19.67
C SER A 192 -15.50 -20.26 19.50
N ILE A 193 -15.82 -19.71 18.34
CA ILE A 193 -15.52 -18.35 17.92
C ILE A 193 -16.83 -17.66 17.58
N LYS A 194 -17.06 -16.50 18.19
CA LYS A 194 -18.14 -15.59 17.83
C LYS A 194 -17.55 -14.40 17.11
N ILE A 195 -18.12 -14.14 15.94
CA ILE A 195 -17.89 -12.89 15.21
C ILE A 195 -19.04 -11.97 15.63
N TRP A 196 -18.70 -10.72 15.95
CA TRP A 196 -19.64 -9.75 16.51
C TRP A 196 -20.90 -9.55 15.63
N PRO A 197 -22.08 -9.30 16.23
CA PRO A 197 -23.34 -9.10 15.51
C PRO A 197 -23.29 -7.97 14.48
N GLU A 198 -22.54 -6.89 14.75
CA GLU A 198 -22.36 -5.78 13.79
C GLU A 198 -21.70 -6.23 12.48
N VAL A 199 -21.00 -7.38 12.52
CA VAL A 199 -20.26 -7.96 11.40
C VAL A 199 -21.04 -9.09 10.73
N GLN A 200 -22.32 -9.33 11.06
CA GLN A 200 -23.10 -10.43 10.44
C GLN A 200 -23.23 -10.31 8.91
N ASN A 201 -23.20 -9.09 8.39
CA ASN A 201 -23.11 -8.80 6.96
C ASN A 201 -21.85 -7.98 6.67
N PRO A 202 -20.67 -8.61 6.70
CA PRO A 202 -19.44 -7.89 6.49
C PRO A 202 -19.37 -7.36 5.05
N PRO A 203 -18.63 -6.28 4.79
CA PRO A 203 -18.32 -5.87 3.43
C PRO A 203 -17.65 -7.03 2.70
N LYS A 204 -18.01 -7.21 1.42
CA LYS A 204 -17.51 -8.32 0.60
C LYS A 204 -16.67 -7.77 -0.52
N LEU A 205 -15.39 -8.11 -0.52
CA LEU A 205 -14.46 -7.73 -1.57
C LEU A 205 -14.29 -8.87 -2.55
N ARG A 206 -14.64 -8.64 -3.81
CA ARG A 206 -14.37 -9.57 -4.91
C ARG A 206 -13.03 -9.23 -5.53
N THR A 207 -12.04 -10.10 -5.37
CA THR A 207 -10.69 -9.85 -5.88
C THR A 207 -10.67 -9.78 -7.40
N LEU A 208 -9.62 -9.15 -7.93
CA LEU A 208 -9.35 -9.17 -9.36
C LEU A 208 -8.42 -10.37 -9.69
N PRO A 209 -8.53 -10.97 -10.88
CA PRO A 209 -7.54 -11.94 -11.32
C PRO A 209 -6.24 -11.21 -11.68
N GLY A 210 -5.11 -11.76 -11.22
CA GLY A 210 -3.81 -11.10 -11.34
C GLY A 210 -2.70 -11.85 -10.61
N THR A 211 -1.53 -11.22 -10.55
CA THR A 211 -0.37 -11.71 -9.82
C THR A 211 -0.12 -10.79 -8.62
N TYR A 212 0.01 -11.35 -7.43
CA TYR A 212 0.00 -10.61 -6.16
C TYR A 212 1.16 -11.00 -5.26
N GLY A 213 1.66 -10.05 -4.46
CA GLY A 213 2.71 -10.24 -3.47
C GLY A 213 4.10 -10.54 -4.02
N TYR A 214 5.13 -10.47 -3.18
CA TYR A 214 6.51 -10.62 -3.64
C TYR A 214 6.80 -11.95 -4.34
N ASN A 215 6.13 -13.03 -3.92
CA ASN A 215 6.31 -14.37 -4.49
C ASN A 215 5.46 -14.63 -5.73
N ARG A 216 4.87 -13.57 -6.32
CA ARG A 216 4.10 -13.62 -7.56
C ARG A 216 2.96 -14.65 -7.50
N TYR A 217 2.20 -14.64 -6.41
CA TYR A 217 1.02 -15.47 -6.23
C TYR A 217 0.01 -15.20 -7.35
N LYS A 218 -0.28 -16.20 -8.18
CA LYS A 218 -1.21 -16.06 -9.31
C LYS A 218 -2.62 -16.44 -8.89
N SER A 219 -3.53 -15.47 -8.95
CA SER A 219 -4.96 -15.72 -8.80
C SER A 219 -5.65 -15.65 -10.16
N PHE A 220 -6.05 -16.80 -10.69
CA PHE A 220 -6.80 -16.86 -11.95
C PHE A 220 -8.30 -16.63 -11.76
N GLN A 221 -8.80 -16.79 -10.53
CA GLN A 221 -10.20 -16.66 -10.19
C GLN A 221 -10.42 -15.45 -9.28
N ARG A 222 -11.64 -14.92 -9.32
CA ARG A 222 -12.07 -13.90 -8.36
C ARG A 222 -12.44 -14.59 -7.06
N LEU A 223 -11.70 -14.31 -6.01
CA LEU A 223 -11.99 -14.74 -4.65
C LEU A 223 -12.98 -13.77 -4.02
N LEU A 224 -13.80 -14.25 -3.10
CA LEU A 224 -14.64 -13.41 -2.26
C LEU A 224 -14.02 -13.35 -0.87
N LEU A 225 -13.51 -12.18 -0.51
CA LEU A 225 -12.86 -11.90 0.76
C LEU A 225 -13.80 -11.07 1.64
N VAL A 226 -13.64 -11.22 2.94
CA VAL A 226 -14.27 -10.39 3.98
C VAL A 226 -13.24 -10.03 5.03
N PRO A 227 -13.38 -8.89 5.72
CA PRO A 227 -12.56 -8.59 6.88
C PRO A 227 -12.81 -9.66 7.95
N LEU A 228 -11.75 -10.03 8.67
CA LEU A 228 -11.88 -10.93 9.81
C LEU A 228 -12.64 -10.27 10.96
N GLY A 229 -12.42 -8.96 11.15
CA GLY A 229 -13.01 -8.18 12.23
C GLY A 229 -12.54 -8.61 13.62
N ASP A 230 -13.24 -8.12 14.65
CA ASP A 230 -13.01 -8.55 16.03
C ASP A 230 -13.62 -9.92 16.28
N VAL A 231 -12.85 -10.74 17.00
CA VAL A 231 -13.15 -12.16 17.21
C VAL A 231 -13.23 -12.42 18.71
N GLU A 232 -14.37 -12.92 19.18
CA GLU A 232 -14.55 -13.33 20.57
C GLU A 232 -14.47 -14.85 20.71
N TYR A 233 -13.85 -15.29 21.80
CA TYR A 233 -13.80 -16.69 22.16
C TYR A 233 -14.96 -17.04 23.08
N VAL A 234 -15.66 -18.14 22.77
CA VAL A 234 -16.72 -18.66 23.63
C VAL A 234 -16.09 -19.37 24.81
N GLU A 235 -16.34 -18.85 26.01
CA GLU A 235 -15.83 -19.42 27.25
C GLU A 235 -16.23 -20.90 27.39
N GLY A 236 -15.28 -21.74 27.79
CA GLY A 236 -15.49 -23.19 27.97
C GLY A 236 -15.49 -24.02 26.68
N MET A 237 -15.40 -23.40 25.49
CA MET A 237 -15.24 -24.13 24.23
C MET A 237 -13.77 -24.13 23.77
N SER A 238 -13.24 -25.30 23.44
CA SER A 238 -11.92 -25.40 22.83
C SER A 238 -12.04 -25.27 21.31
N MET A 239 -11.25 -24.38 20.70
CA MET A 239 -11.18 -24.30 19.24
C MET A 239 -10.84 -25.64 18.61
N ASN A 240 -11.60 -26.02 17.59
CA ASN A 240 -11.26 -27.18 16.79
C ASN A 240 -10.02 -26.90 15.92
N HIS A 241 -9.46 -27.96 15.33
CA HIS A 241 -8.25 -27.84 14.51
C HIS A 241 -8.42 -26.86 13.34
N ASN A 242 -9.60 -26.82 12.71
CA ASN A 242 -9.87 -25.95 11.57
C ASN A 242 -9.99 -24.48 12.00
N GLU A 243 -10.61 -24.20 13.14
CA GLU A 243 -10.72 -22.87 13.75
C GLU A 243 -9.36 -22.32 14.17
N ARG A 244 -8.54 -23.16 14.81
CA ARG A 244 -7.13 -22.80 15.09
C ARG A 244 -6.36 -22.56 13.80
N GLN A 245 -6.54 -23.45 12.81
CA GLN A 245 -6.01 -23.24 11.47
C GLN A 245 -6.66 -22.07 10.75
N LEU A 246 -7.68 -21.37 11.24
CA LEU A 246 -8.25 -20.20 10.57
C LEU A 246 -7.84 -18.90 11.27
N LEU A 247 -7.74 -18.93 12.61
CA LEU A 247 -7.40 -17.78 13.43
C LEU A 247 -5.92 -17.69 13.84
N LEU A 248 -5.31 -18.80 14.27
CA LEU A 248 -3.99 -18.86 14.91
C LEU A 248 -2.95 -19.53 14.02
N ARG A 249 -2.85 -19.12 12.75
CA ARG A 249 -2.20 -19.92 11.70
C ARG A 249 -0.69 -20.15 11.85
N ALA A 250 -0.06 -19.65 12.92
CA ALA A 250 1.14 -20.26 13.47
C ALA A 250 1.00 -20.47 14.99
N GLN A 251 1.44 -21.62 15.49
CA GLN A 251 1.71 -21.82 16.93
C GLN A 251 2.72 -20.79 17.49
N HIS A 252 3.35 -20.00 16.60
CA HIS A 252 4.34 -18.97 16.84
C HIS A 252 3.94 -17.67 16.11
N GLU A 253 2.65 -17.34 16.03
CA GLU A 253 2.24 -16.06 15.44
C GLU A 253 2.77 -14.94 16.33
N VAL A 254 3.95 -14.43 15.97
CA VAL A 254 4.51 -13.22 16.55
C VAL A 254 3.65 -12.10 16.01
N ILE A 255 2.60 -11.76 16.76
CA ILE A 255 2.01 -10.43 16.69
C ILE A 255 3.19 -9.50 16.92
N ILE A 256 3.65 -8.80 15.88
CA ILE A 256 4.59 -7.71 16.08
C ILE A 256 3.72 -6.62 16.71
N PRO A 257 3.81 -6.39 18.02
CA PRO A 257 2.81 -5.58 18.70
C PRO A 257 3.00 -4.09 18.40
N LYS A 258 4.04 -3.74 17.64
CA LYS A 258 4.52 -2.36 17.52
C LYS A 258 5.05 -2.10 16.13
N HIS A 259 4.51 -1.03 15.53
CA HIS A 259 5.15 -0.36 14.40
C HIS A 259 6.65 -0.19 14.72
N PRO A 260 7.57 -0.48 13.79
CA PRO A 260 9.01 -0.43 14.06
C PRO A 260 9.55 0.95 14.48
N PHE A 261 8.69 1.96 14.47
CA PHE A 261 8.96 3.35 14.87
C PHE A 261 8.25 3.74 16.17
N ALA A 262 7.62 2.81 16.89
CA ALA A 262 7.05 3.11 18.21
C ALA A 262 8.05 2.86 19.35
N ASP A 263 9.08 2.00 19.16
CA ASP A 263 9.99 1.63 20.27
C ASP A 263 11.33 1.00 19.79
N ARG A 264 12.09 1.68 18.92
CA ARG A 264 13.38 1.19 18.35
C ARG A 264 14.33 0.53 19.35
N PRO A 265 14.59 1.08 20.56
CA PRO A 265 15.57 0.50 21.48
C PRO A 265 15.15 -0.86 22.06
N VAL A 266 13.83 -1.07 22.21
CA VAL A 266 13.24 -2.34 22.68
C VAL A 266 13.15 -3.33 21.52
N LEU A 267 12.76 -2.82 20.34
CA LEU A 267 12.60 -3.62 19.14
C LEU A 267 13.93 -4.13 18.58
N ASP A 268 15.01 -3.34 18.60
CA ASP A 268 16.34 -3.80 18.16
C ASP A 268 16.90 -4.91 19.08
N ARG A 269 16.43 -5.00 20.33
CA ARG A 269 16.75 -6.11 21.24
C ARG A 269 15.90 -7.36 20.99
N GLN A 270 14.66 -7.19 20.52
CA GLN A 270 13.74 -8.28 20.16
C GLN A 270 13.92 -8.77 18.71
N LEU A 271 14.52 -7.95 17.85
CA LEU A 271 14.93 -8.26 16.47
C LEU A 271 16.39 -8.72 16.40
N ALA A 272 17.00 -9.03 17.54
CA ALA A 272 18.32 -9.65 17.57
C ALA A 272 18.30 -10.97 16.76
N PRO A 273 19.36 -11.31 16.02
CA PRO A 273 19.36 -12.39 15.03
C PRO A 273 19.03 -13.81 15.56
N HIS A 274 18.92 -13.98 16.89
CA HIS A 274 18.59 -15.26 17.51
C HIS A 274 17.08 -15.52 17.62
N ASP A 275 16.24 -14.49 17.57
CA ASP A 275 14.78 -14.63 17.54
C ASP A 275 14.29 -14.41 16.11
N ALA A 276 14.21 -15.51 15.36
CA ALA A 276 13.87 -15.56 13.95
C ALA A 276 12.55 -14.84 13.63
N TYR A 277 12.64 -13.59 13.20
CA TYR A 277 11.55 -12.87 12.55
C TYR A 277 11.31 -13.46 11.15
N VAL A 278 10.48 -14.50 11.12
CA VAL A 278 9.85 -15.02 9.92
C VAL A 278 8.37 -15.03 10.23
N GLY A 279 7.63 -14.04 9.74
CA GLY A 279 6.17 -14.15 9.74
C GLY A 279 5.82 -15.40 8.94
N PHE A 280 5.39 -16.46 9.63
CA PHE A 280 4.99 -17.76 9.06
C PHE A 280 3.71 -17.68 8.20
N GLU A 281 3.39 -16.49 7.69
CA GLU A 281 2.25 -16.28 6.82
C GLU A 281 2.48 -17.01 5.51
N ARG A 282 1.49 -17.78 5.09
CA ARG A 282 1.56 -18.47 3.81
C ARG A 282 1.51 -17.42 2.70
N GLU A 283 2.15 -17.71 1.57
CA GLU A 283 2.20 -16.76 0.44
C GLU A 283 0.82 -16.29 -0.03
N ASP A 284 -0.18 -17.18 0.06
CA ASP A 284 -1.57 -16.88 -0.30
C ASP A 284 -2.27 -15.92 0.68
N GLU A 285 -1.81 -15.83 1.93
CA GLU A 285 -2.35 -14.91 2.93
C GLU A 285 -1.80 -13.51 2.73
N ILE A 286 -0.49 -13.43 2.52
CA ILE A 286 0.19 -12.20 2.13
C ILE A 286 -0.44 -11.66 0.84
N ALA A 287 -0.63 -12.51 -0.16
CA ALA A 287 -1.29 -12.16 -1.41
C ALA A 287 -2.72 -11.63 -1.19
N ARG A 288 -3.51 -12.26 -0.32
CA ARG A 288 -4.87 -11.81 0.00
C ARG A 288 -4.92 -10.41 0.58
N ARG A 289 -3.95 -10.02 1.42
CA ARG A 289 -3.85 -8.63 1.92
C ARG A 289 -3.51 -7.64 0.79
N TYR A 290 -2.67 -8.04 -0.15
CA TYR A 290 -2.37 -7.20 -1.30
C TYR A 290 -3.50 -7.14 -2.33
N MET A 291 -4.40 -8.12 -2.36
CA MET A 291 -5.63 -8.09 -3.14
C MET A 291 -6.68 -7.11 -2.58
N THR A 292 -6.49 -6.60 -1.36
CA THR A 292 -7.46 -5.74 -0.66
C THR A 292 -6.94 -4.31 -0.51
N ALA A 293 -5.86 -3.97 -1.19
CA ALA A 293 -5.29 -2.63 -1.20
C ALA A 293 -4.74 -2.26 -2.59
N ILE A 294 -4.65 -0.96 -2.84
CA ILE A 294 -3.99 -0.42 -4.03
C ILE A 294 -2.83 0.51 -3.62
N PRO A 295 -1.73 0.53 -4.39
CA PRO A 295 -0.67 1.50 -4.17
C PRO A 295 -1.21 2.86 -4.58
N PHE A 296 -1.02 3.86 -3.73
CA PHE A 296 -1.55 5.17 -4.01
C PHE A 296 -0.64 6.28 -3.49
N SER A 297 -0.01 7.00 -4.42
CA SER A 297 0.75 8.21 -4.11
C SER A 297 -0.22 9.30 -3.68
N TYR A 298 0.04 9.91 -2.53
CA TYR A 298 -0.68 11.09 -2.06
C TYR A 298 -0.76 12.15 -3.17
N PHE A 299 -1.95 12.70 -3.42
CA PHE A 299 -2.11 13.93 -4.19
C PHE A 299 -2.80 14.96 -3.32
N GLY A 300 -2.07 16.01 -2.98
CA GLY A 300 -2.66 17.19 -2.39
C GLY A 300 -1.97 18.40 -3.00
N LYS A 301 -2.70 19.10 -3.88
CA LYS A 301 -2.40 20.49 -4.26
C LYS A 301 -3.04 21.47 -3.27
N THR A 302 -3.78 20.98 -2.28
CA THR A 302 -4.49 21.81 -1.30
C THR A 302 -3.46 22.57 -0.47
N HIS A 303 -3.51 23.89 -0.58
CA HIS A 303 -2.66 24.89 0.11
C HIS A 303 -2.69 24.82 1.66
N THR A 304 -3.30 23.79 2.25
CA THR A 304 -3.55 23.63 3.68
C THR A 304 -2.42 22.94 4.42
N HIS A 305 -1.52 22.21 3.75
CA HIS A 305 -0.29 21.77 4.40
C HIS A 305 0.78 22.86 4.24
N PRO A 306 1.22 23.49 5.34
CA PRO A 306 2.28 24.49 5.27
C PRO A 306 3.50 23.85 4.62
N ASN A 307 4.13 24.66 3.78
CA ASN A 307 5.18 24.37 2.82
C ASN A 307 6.50 23.88 3.46
N THR A 308 6.46 22.88 4.35
CA THR A 308 7.65 22.30 4.99
C THR A 308 8.28 21.29 4.04
N LYS A 309 9.03 21.82 3.08
CA LYS A 309 9.87 21.11 2.10
C LYS A 309 9.05 20.20 1.18
N LYS A 310 9.23 20.35 -0.14
CA LYS A 310 8.88 19.33 -1.13
C LYS A 310 9.55 18.01 -0.71
N ARG A 311 8.89 17.20 0.10
CA ARG A 311 9.22 15.79 0.25
C ARG A 311 8.76 15.17 -1.07
N ASP A 312 9.70 14.80 -1.92
CA ASP A 312 9.43 14.00 -3.10
C ASP A 312 8.69 12.74 -2.62
N ALA A 313 7.39 12.66 -2.85
CA ALA A 313 6.59 11.51 -2.45
C ALA A 313 7.18 10.23 -3.06
N ASP A 314 7.75 10.33 -4.26
CA ASP A 314 8.51 9.28 -4.92
C ASP A 314 9.76 8.89 -4.12
N ALA A 315 10.50 9.84 -3.54
CA ALA A 315 11.67 9.55 -2.72
C ALA A 315 11.30 8.87 -1.40
N VAL A 316 10.15 9.20 -0.79
CA VAL A 316 9.71 8.54 0.46
C VAL A 316 9.13 7.15 0.20
N VAL A 317 8.35 6.98 -0.88
CA VAL A 317 7.87 5.66 -1.33
C VAL A 317 9.06 4.78 -1.71
N MET A 318 10.05 5.31 -2.42
CA MET A 318 11.29 4.61 -2.74
C MET A 318 12.12 4.32 -1.49
N ALA A 319 12.21 5.22 -0.51
CA ALA A 319 12.92 4.96 0.74
C ALA A 319 12.22 3.92 1.64
N CYS A 320 10.88 3.88 1.65
CA CYS A 320 10.13 2.82 2.31
C CYS A 320 10.30 1.48 1.58
N ALA A 321 10.20 1.46 0.26
CA ALA A 321 10.45 0.27 -0.56
C ALA A 321 11.90 -0.22 -0.41
N GLU A 322 12.87 0.69 -0.36
CA GLU A 322 14.29 0.40 -0.15
C GLU A 322 14.55 -0.10 1.28
N ASN A 323 13.86 0.41 2.30
CA ASN A 323 13.97 -0.09 3.67
C ASN A 323 13.29 -1.46 3.85
N ILE A 324 12.17 -1.71 3.17
CA ILE A 324 11.54 -3.03 3.09
C ILE A 324 12.48 -4.00 2.37
N TYR A 325 13.02 -3.60 1.22
CA TYR A 325 14.01 -4.38 0.47
C TYR A 325 15.28 -4.65 1.29
N LYS A 326 15.81 -3.66 2.02
CA LYS A 326 16.96 -3.81 2.94
C LYS A 326 16.64 -4.74 4.11
N ARG A 327 15.40 -4.78 4.59
CA ARG A 327 14.95 -5.72 5.63
C ARG A 327 14.79 -7.14 5.08
N GLU A 328 14.26 -7.29 3.88
CA GLU A 328 14.10 -8.59 3.21
C GLU A 328 15.44 -9.16 2.70
N THR A 329 16.37 -8.31 2.26
CA THR A 329 17.76 -8.71 2.00
C THR A 329 18.56 -8.98 3.27
N ARG A 330 18.22 -8.36 4.41
CA ARG A 330 18.74 -8.83 5.71
C ARG A 330 18.21 -10.22 6.08
N GLN A 331 17.09 -10.65 5.52
CA GLN A 331 16.61 -12.03 5.64
C GLN A 331 17.44 -13.03 4.81
N TRP A 332 18.19 -12.55 3.79
CA TRP A 332 19.21 -13.33 3.06
C TRP A 332 20.53 -13.47 3.84
N LEU A 333 20.79 -12.64 4.86
CA LEU A 333 22.05 -12.69 5.65
C LEU A 333 22.18 -13.95 6.53
N ASN A 334 21.17 -14.82 6.54
CA ASN A 334 21.25 -16.13 7.20
C ASN A 334 21.70 -17.24 6.25
N ASP A 335 21.91 -16.96 4.96
CA ASP A 335 22.51 -17.87 3.99
C ASP A 335 23.83 -17.26 3.48
N ALA A 336 24.92 -17.58 4.19
CA ALA A 336 26.24 -17.06 3.91
C ALA A 336 26.75 -17.40 2.50
N ASP A 337 26.23 -18.47 1.89
CA ASP A 337 26.60 -18.87 0.53
C ASP A 337 25.81 -18.06 -0.51
N ALA A 338 24.55 -17.76 -0.23
CA ALA A 338 23.74 -16.86 -1.03
C ALA A 338 24.25 -15.40 -0.96
N GLU A 339 24.72 -14.94 0.19
CA GLU A 339 25.39 -13.65 0.36
C GLU A 339 26.71 -13.58 -0.43
N LYS A 340 27.57 -14.60 -0.33
CA LYS A 340 28.81 -14.68 -1.12
C LYS A 340 28.54 -14.70 -2.62
N LEU A 341 27.52 -15.43 -3.05
CA LEU A 341 27.12 -15.51 -4.45
C LEU A 341 26.57 -14.17 -4.95
N HIS A 342 25.75 -13.49 -4.15
CA HIS A 342 25.21 -12.17 -4.49
C HIS A 342 26.27 -11.09 -4.51
N ALA A 343 27.14 -11.03 -3.50
CA ALA A 343 28.27 -10.09 -3.46
C ALA A 343 29.21 -10.32 -4.65
N ARG A 344 29.53 -11.58 -4.97
CA ARG A 344 30.33 -11.91 -6.17
C ARG A 344 29.64 -11.44 -7.45
N ASN A 345 28.35 -11.76 -7.64
CA ASN A 345 27.60 -11.34 -8.83
C ASN A 345 27.47 -9.82 -8.95
N PHE A 346 27.31 -9.12 -7.82
CA PHE A 346 27.23 -7.66 -7.78
C PHE A 346 28.58 -7.02 -8.13
N HIS A 347 29.67 -7.51 -7.56
CA HIS A 347 31.02 -7.03 -7.88
C HIS A 347 31.41 -7.34 -9.34
N GLU A 348 31.10 -8.54 -9.85
CA GLU A 348 31.34 -8.91 -11.25
C GLU A 348 30.52 -8.05 -12.22
N ARG A 349 29.28 -7.68 -11.85
CA ARG A 349 28.42 -6.82 -12.65
C ARG A 349 28.88 -5.37 -12.65
N ILE A 350 29.27 -4.83 -11.49
CA ILE A 350 29.83 -3.46 -11.40
C ILE A 350 31.17 -3.37 -12.14
N GLU A 351 32.07 -4.35 -11.99
CA GLU A 351 33.34 -4.33 -12.72
C GLU A 351 33.14 -4.42 -14.24
N GLY A 352 32.13 -5.17 -14.70
CA GLY A 352 31.76 -5.25 -16.11
C GLY A 352 31.21 -3.94 -16.64
N GLU A 353 30.23 -3.35 -15.95
CA GLU A 353 29.60 -2.08 -16.33
C GLU A 353 30.59 -0.90 -16.23
N GLU A 354 31.50 -0.92 -15.25
CA GLU A 354 32.55 0.09 -15.08
C GLU A 354 33.61 0.00 -16.19
N ARG A 355 34.07 -1.21 -16.54
CA ARG A 355 34.99 -1.40 -17.69
C ARG A 355 34.36 -0.89 -18.98
N GLU A 356 33.09 -1.23 -19.22
CA GLU A 356 32.36 -0.82 -20.41
C GLU A 356 32.17 0.71 -20.46
N TRP A 357 31.82 1.32 -19.32
CA TRP A 357 31.70 2.77 -19.18
C TRP A 357 33.03 3.51 -19.42
N ARG A 358 34.14 3.01 -18.83
CA ARG A 358 35.48 3.61 -19.00
C ARG A 358 36.00 3.47 -20.43
N GLN A 359 35.74 2.33 -21.09
CA GLN A 359 36.14 2.08 -22.48
C GLN A 359 35.40 3.01 -23.46
N ARG A 360 34.12 3.30 -23.22
CA ARG A 360 33.36 4.31 -23.98
C ARG A 360 33.89 5.73 -23.81
N ARG A 361 34.52 6.03 -22.66
CA ARG A 361 35.00 7.37 -22.30
C ARG A 361 36.49 7.59 -22.56
N GLN A 362 37.21 6.58 -23.07
CA GLN A 362 38.68 6.59 -23.18
C GLN A 362 39.37 6.93 -21.84
N ALA A 363 38.73 6.59 -20.71
CA ALA A 363 39.29 6.83 -19.39
C ALA A 363 40.35 5.76 -19.08
N PRO A 364 41.53 6.12 -18.51
CA PRO A 364 42.55 5.14 -18.15
C PRO A 364 42.00 4.04 -17.22
N ILE A 365 42.40 2.80 -17.48
CA ILE A 365 42.12 1.66 -16.60
C ILE A 365 43.20 1.67 -15.51
N LEU A 366 42.82 1.97 -14.28
CA LEU A 366 43.66 1.70 -13.12
C LEU A 366 43.40 0.26 -12.68
N ILE A 367 44.45 -0.55 -12.66
CA ILE A 367 44.40 -1.97 -12.30
C ILE A 367 44.52 -2.07 -10.77
N PHE A 368 43.43 -2.45 -10.10
CA PHE A 368 43.36 -2.57 -8.63
C PHE A 368 44.12 -3.77 -8.03
N THR A 369 44.88 -4.52 -8.83
CA THR A 369 45.70 -5.64 -8.34
C THR A 369 47.15 -5.28 -8.04
N GLU A 370 47.56 -4.01 -8.18
CA GLU A 370 48.89 -3.56 -7.78
C GLU A 370 48.89 -3.10 -6.30
N PRO A 371 49.71 -3.71 -5.42
CA PRO A 371 49.64 -3.51 -3.96
C PRO A 371 50.01 -2.10 -3.47
N ASP A 372 50.64 -1.26 -4.31
CA ASP A 372 51.25 0.00 -3.87
C ASP A 372 50.38 1.27 -4.05
N ASN A 373 49.15 1.17 -4.57
CA ASN A 373 48.25 2.33 -4.68
C ASN A 373 47.41 2.60 -3.41
N SER A 374 47.71 1.94 -2.29
CA SER A 374 46.98 2.12 -1.03
C SER A 374 47.48 3.28 -0.17
N GLU A 375 48.65 3.87 -0.49
CA GLU A 375 49.19 5.02 0.25
C GLU A 375 48.59 6.38 -0.20
N ASP A 376 48.11 6.49 -1.44
CA ASP A 376 47.47 7.72 -1.95
C ASP A 376 46.06 8.00 -1.39
N PHE A 377 45.48 7.04 -0.65
CA PHE A 377 44.20 7.22 0.06
C PHE A 377 44.36 7.68 1.52
N ARG A 378 45.59 7.91 2.02
CA ARG A 378 45.83 8.41 3.40
C ARG A 378 46.09 9.92 3.51
N MET A 379 45.90 10.69 2.45
CA MET A 379 45.98 12.16 2.51
C MET A 379 44.65 12.84 2.18
N TRP A 380 43.71 12.79 3.13
CA TRP A 380 42.79 13.89 3.36
C TRP A 380 42.62 14.08 4.87
N VAL A 381 43.56 14.84 5.43
CA VAL A 381 43.47 15.38 6.79
C VAL A 381 42.86 16.77 6.66
N SER A 382 41.76 17.02 7.36
CA SER A 382 41.14 18.35 7.48
C SER A 382 42.17 19.34 8.06
N PRO A 383 42.51 20.45 7.38
CA PRO A 383 43.45 21.42 7.89
C PRO A 383 42.74 22.39 8.85
N GLU A 384 42.31 21.91 10.01
CA GLU A 384 41.71 22.78 11.05
C GLU A 384 41.67 22.10 12.44
N ALA A 385 42.79 21.55 12.93
CA ALA A 385 42.92 21.20 14.36
C ALA A 385 44.38 20.90 14.78
N TYR A 386 45.21 21.93 14.96
CA TYR A 386 46.31 21.98 15.94
C TYR A 386 46.59 23.48 16.12
N LEU A 387 46.38 24.07 17.29
CA LEU A 387 47.27 24.22 18.46
C LEU A 387 46.45 25.03 19.49
N GLN A 388 46.58 24.98 20.81
CA GLN A 388 47.42 24.24 21.75
C GLN A 388 46.80 24.47 23.14
N VAL A 389 46.69 23.42 23.92
CA VAL A 389 46.68 23.52 25.39
C VAL A 389 48.14 23.67 25.81
N THR A 390 48.47 24.71 26.57
CA THR A 390 49.67 24.73 27.41
C THR A 390 49.29 24.78 28.88
N ASN A 391 49.94 23.89 29.61
CA ASN A 391 49.81 23.58 31.02
C ASN A 391 50.19 24.73 31.95
N TYR A 392 49.53 24.79 33.11
CA TYR A 392 50.13 25.25 34.36
C TYR A 392 49.75 24.29 35.50
N GLN A 393 50.77 23.67 36.10
CA GLN A 393 50.79 23.38 37.53
C GLN A 393 52.18 23.75 38.07
N SER A 394 52.15 24.24 39.32
CA SER A 394 53.16 24.96 40.13
C SER A 394 53.55 26.35 39.68
#